data_AF-A0A3N5W1A1-F1
#
_entry.id   AF-A0A3N5W1A1-F1
#
_cell.length_a   1.000
_cell.length_b   1.000
_cell.length_c   1.000
_cell.angle_alpha   90.00
_cell.angle_beta   90.00
_cell.angle_gamma   90.00
#
_symmetry.space_group_name_H-M   'P 1'
#
loop_
_entity.id
_entity.type
_entity.pdbx_description
1 polymer ?
#
loop_
_entity_poly.entity_id
_entity_poly.type
_entity_poly.pdbx_seq_one_letter_code
_entity_poly.pdbx_strand_id
1 'polypeptide(L)'
;MRKKETDDQAGQIFVLFPRFPSLVNSRSMGYIWDTQAPKGLSGTSPAYGKAKYVVLQSGAEKLNQWIFESRNVYEDYKKFVQEDPPLVGAVILYINSQYTKSSADISYAEISFSTRPMKP
;
A
#
# COMPACT_ATOMS: atom_id res chain seq x y z
N MET A 1 -5.05 -16.13 6.69
CA MET A 1 -4.57 -15.94 5.30
C MET A 1 -5.66 -15.21 4.52
N ARG A 2 -5.31 -14.20 3.69
CA ARG A 2 -6.29 -13.50 2.81
C ARG A 2 -6.85 -14.49 1.78
N LYS A 3 -8.16 -14.41 1.54
CA LYS A 3 -8.86 -15.21 0.51
C LYS A 3 -9.09 -14.33 -0.71
N LYS A 4 -8.80 -14.85 -1.90
CA LYS A 4 -8.86 -14.10 -3.15
C LYS A 4 -10.29 -13.60 -3.45
N GLU A 5 -11.30 -14.34 -3.02
CA GLU A 5 -12.71 -14.10 -3.30
C GLU A 5 -13.32 -12.96 -2.47
N THR A 6 -12.62 -12.51 -1.43
CA THR A 6 -13.06 -11.43 -0.55
C THR A 6 -11.96 -10.37 -0.39
N ASP A 7 -11.14 -10.23 -1.43
CA ASP A 7 -9.87 -9.51 -1.37
C ASP A 7 -10.02 -8.01 -1.63
N ASP A 8 -11.00 -7.35 -1.01
CA ASP A 8 -11.30 -5.94 -1.23
C ASP A 8 -10.62 -5.04 -0.19
N GLN A 9 -10.20 -3.85 -0.62
CA GLN A 9 -9.56 -2.81 0.20
C GLN A 9 -10.14 -1.44 -0.13
N ALA A 10 -10.48 -0.69 0.92
CA ALA A 10 -11.06 0.64 0.79
C ALA A 10 -10.07 1.65 0.20
N GLY A 11 -8.77 1.49 0.46
CA GLY A 11 -7.74 2.35 -0.14
C GLY A 11 -6.33 1.82 0.00
N GLN A 12 -5.52 2.13 -1.00
CA GLN A 12 -4.14 1.69 -1.15
C GLN A 12 -3.29 2.81 -1.75
N ILE A 13 -2.09 2.98 -1.21
CA ILE A 13 -1.02 3.79 -1.81
C ILE A 13 0.15 2.87 -2.11
N PHE A 14 0.62 2.86 -3.35
CA PHE A 14 1.85 2.17 -3.74
C PHE A 14 2.91 3.14 -4.20
N VAL A 15 4.15 2.91 -3.76
CA VAL A 15 5.34 3.53 -4.34
C VAL A 15 5.96 2.54 -5.31
N LEU A 16 6.08 2.94 -6.58
CA LEU A 16 6.60 2.11 -7.66
C LEU A 16 8.09 2.35 -7.87
N PHE A 17 8.83 1.26 -8.02
CA PHE A 17 10.27 1.23 -8.22
C PHE A 17 10.58 0.52 -9.55
N PRO A 18 10.87 1.27 -10.64
CA PRO A 18 11.12 0.69 -11.95
C PRO A 18 12.44 -0.09 -11.98
N ARG A 19 12.45 -1.20 -12.70
CA ARG A 19 13.60 -2.12 -12.83
C ARG A 19 13.62 -2.68 -14.24
N PHE A 20 14.74 -2.55 -14.95
CA PHE A 20 14.82 -3.02 -16.33
C PHE A 20 14.72 -4.56 -16.43
N PRO A 21 13.94 -5.10 -17.40
CA PRO A 21 12.91 -4.43 -18.18
C PRO A 21 11.67 -4.04 -17.36
N SER A 22 11.32 -2.74 -17.36
CA SER A 22 10.37 -2.12 -16.41
C SER A 22 8.96 -2.71 -16.42
N LEU A 23 8.48 -3.14 -17.59
CA LEU A 23 7.12 -3.68 -17.75
C LEU A 23 6.89 -4.95 -16.92
N VAL A 24 7.92 -5.76 -16.72
CA VAL A 24 7.80 -7.02 -16.00
C VAL A 24 8.51 -6.96 -14.65
N ASN A 25 9.60 -6.20 -14.52
CA ASN A 25 10.48 -6.29 -13.35
C ASN A 25 10.31 -5.20 -12.30
N SER A 26 9.41 -4.25 -12.48
CA SER A 26 9.14 -3.25 -11.44
C SER A 26 8.77 -3.91 -10.10
N ARG A 27 9.04 -3.20 -9.01
CA ARG A 27 8.63 -3.57 -7.65
C ARG A 27 7.73 -2.47 -7.11
N SER A 28 6.89 -2.79 -6.15
CA SER A 28 6.18 -1.74 -5.41
C SER A 28 6.11 -2.04 -3.93
N MET A 29 6.12 -0.96 -3.14
CA MET A 29 5.87 -0.99 -1.71
C MET A 29 4.53 -0.31 -1.44
N GLY A 30 3.59 -1.07 -0.89
CA GLY A 30 2.21 -0.68 -0.68
C GLY A 30 1.85 -0.44 0.78
N TYR A 31 0.92 0.48 0.98
CA TYR A 31 0.32 0.79 2.27
C TYR A 31 -1.18 0.76 2.11
N ILE A 32 -1.85 -0.08 2.87
CA ILE A 32 -3.26 -0.40 2.63
C ILE A 32 -4.13 -0.18 3.86
N TRP A 33 -5.36 0.25 3.62
CA TRP A 33 -6.48 0.14 4.55
C TRP A 33 -7.25 -1.12 4.18
N ASP A 34 -7.08 -2.17 4.97
CA ASP A 34 -7.72 -3.47 4.74
C ASP A 34 -9.08 -3.54 5.44
N THR A 35 -9.98 -4.38 4.96
CA THR A 35 -11.31 -4.54 5.58
C THR A 35 -11.28 -5.48 6.78
N GLN A 36 -10.35 -6.44 6.81
CA GLN A 36 -10.34 -7.53 7.80
C GLN A 36 -8.94 -7.83 8.34
N ALA A 37 -7.89 -7.66 7.55
CA ALA A 37 -6.54 -8.00 7.98
C ALA A 37 -6.07 -7.06 9.11
N PRO A 38 -5.42 -7.58 10.17
CA PRO A 38 -5.02 -6.74 11.29
C PRO A 38 -3.96 -5.71 10.88
N LYS A 39 -4.01 -4.53 11.51
CA LYS A 39 -2.99 -3.50 11.39
C LYS A 39 -1.60 -4.07 11.70
N GLY A 40 -0.61 -3.70 10.89
CA GLY A 40 0.76 -4.18 11.00
C GLY A 40 1.05 -5.48 10.25
N LEU A 41 0.04 -6.19 9.74
CA LEU A 41 0.26 -7.31 8.84
C LEU A 41 0.98 -6.84 7.57
N SER A 42 1.99 -7.58 7.14
CA SER A 42 2.69 -7.34 5.88
C SER A 42 2.61 -8.58 4.98
N GLY A 43 2.64 -8.38 3.66
CA GLY A 43 2.52 -9.48 2.73
C GLY A 43 2.98 -9.17 1.32
N THR A 44 2.76 -10.13 0.43
CA THR A 44 2.93 -9.99 -1.02
C THR A 44 1.55 -9.96 -1.66
N SER A 45 1.32 -9.04 -2.60
CA SER A 45 0.03 -8.94 -3.27
C SER A 45 -0.25 -10.22 -4.09
N PRO A 46 -1.43 -10.82 -3.96
CA PRO A 46 -1.83 -11.94 -4.80
C PRO A 46 -2.10 -11.52 -6.26
N ALA A 47 -2.42 -10.25 -6.51
CA ALA A 47 -2.66 -9.72 -7.85
C ALA A 47 -1.35 -9.37 -8.59
N TYR A 48 -0.31 -8.98 -7.84
CA TYR A 48 1.01 -8.68 -8.40
C TYR A 48 2.11 -9.17 -7.46
N GLY A 49 2.71 -10.32 -7.75
CA GLY A 49 3.70 -10.95 -6.87
C GLY A 49 4.98 -10.14 -6.60
N LYS A 50 5.18 -9.03 -7.31
CA LYS A 50 6.28 -8.07 -7.14
C LYS A 50 5.90 -6.84 -6.30
N ALA A 51 4.66 -6.77 -5.82
CA ALA A 51 4.21 -5.80 -4.83
C ALA A 51 4.30 -6.40 -3.42
N LYS A 52 4.99 -5.70 -2.53
CA LYS A 52 4.90 -5.90 -1.08
C LYS A 52 3.94 -4.88 -0.49
N TYR A 53 3.31 -5.21 0.63
CA TYR A 53 2.43 -4.26 1.32
C TYR A 53 2.50 -4.38 2.84
N VAL A 54 2.08 -3.32 3.54
CA VAL A 54 1.78 -3.29 4.97
C VAL A 54 0.37 -2.73 5.19
N VAL A 55 -0.40 -3.38 6.07
CA VAL A 55 -1.70 -2.89 6.52
C VAL A 55 -1.48 -1.78 7.55
N LEU A 56 -1.83 -0.54 7.19
CA LEU A 56 -1.72 0.61 8.09
C LEU A 56 -2.99 0.85 8.90
N GLN A 57 -4.14 0.53 8.33
CA GLN A 57 -5.44 0.61 9.00
C GLN A 57 -6.29 -0.60 8.63
N SER A 58 -7.25 -0.92 9.51
CA SER A 58 -8.11 -2.08 9.33
C SER A 58 -9.53 -1.78 9.80
N GLY A 59 -10.51 -2.33 9.09
CA GLY A 59 -11.91 -2.31 9.49
C GLY A 59 -12.52 -0.92 9.51
N ALA A 60 -13.66 -0.82 10.18
CA ALA A 60 -14.56 0.33 10.12
C ALA A 60 -14.36 1.37 11.24
N GLU A 61 -13.51 1.09 12.24
CA GLU A 61 -13.43 1.90 13.46
C GLU A 61 -13.04 3.36 13.23
N LYS A 62 -12.30 3.65 12.16
CA LYS A 62 -11.77 4.98 11.83
C LYS A 62 -12.38 5.60 10.57
N LEU A 63 -13.50 5.07 10.08
CA LEU A 63 -14.20 5.67 8.95
C LEU A 63 -14.65 7.10 9.28
N ASN A 64 -14.74 7.95 8.25
CA ASN A 64 -15.10 9.37 8.35
C ASN A 64 -14.15 10.22 9.21
N GLN A 65 -12.92 9.75 9.43
CA GLN A 65 -11.89 10.49 10.15
C GLN A 65 -10.67 10.69 9.24
N TRP A 66 -10.05 11.86 9.32
CA TRP A 66 -8.72 12.07 8.74
C TRP A 66 -7.68 11.37 9.61
N ILE A 67 -6.94 10.44 9.02
CA ILE A 67 -5.87 9.71 9.69
C ILE A 67 -4.54 10.11 9.06
N PHE A 68 -3.63 10.59 9.89
CA PHE A 68 -2.28 10.89 9.49
C PHE A 68 -1.42 9.61 9.51
N GLU A 69 -0.69 9.36 8.42
CA GLU A 69 0.23 8.23 8.30
C GLU A 69 1.62 8.72 7.86
N SER A 70 2.66 8.18 8.47
CA SER A 70 4.05 8.44 8.08
C SER A 70 4.84 7.13 8.05
N ARG A 71 5.54 6.89 6.95
CA ARG A 71 6.33 5.67 6.72
C ARG A 71 7.68 6.01 6.13
N ASN A 72 8.70 5.26 6.56
CA ASN A 72 9.99 5.29 5.90
C ASN A 72 9.98 4.26 4.75
N VAL A 73 9.71 4.75 3.54
CA VAL A 73 9.56 3.90 2.36
C VAL A 73 10.87 3.17 2.00
N TYR A 74 12.03 3.81 2.25
CA TYR A 74 13.33 3.20 1.98
C TYR A 74 13.57 1.99 2.88
N GLU A 75 13.36 2.15 4.19
CA GLU A 75 13.51 1.07 5.17
C GLU A 75 12.48 -0.04 4.96
N ASP A 76 11.23 0.31 4.65
CA ASP A 76 10.20 -0.66 4.32
C ASP A 76 10.55 -1.46 3.06
N TYR A 77 11.06 -0.79 2.01
CA TYR A 77 11.52 -1.47 0.80
C TYR A 77 12.65 -2.46 1.12
N LYS A 78 13.69 -2.03 1.83
CA LYS A 78 14.79 -2.91 2.22
C LYS A 78 14.32 -4.09 3.05
N LYS A 79 13.42 -3.87 3.98
CA LYS A 79 12.89 -4.91 4.86
C LYS A 79 12.04 -5.93 4.12
N PHE A 80 11.12 -5.49 3.26
CA PHE A 80 10.10 -6.37 2.68
C PHE A 80 10.44 -6.87 1.28
N VAL A 81 11.13 -6.05 0.48
CA VAL A 81 11.61 -6.40 -0.86
C VAL A 81 12.99 -7.06 -0.80
N GLN A 82 13.77 -6.83 0.26
CA GLN A 82 15.11 -7.41 0.51
C GLN A 82 16.15 -7.02 -0.55
N GLU A 83 16.06 -5.80 -1.03
CA GLU A 83 16.93 -5.22 -2.06
C GLU A 83 17.10 -3.72 -1.77
N ASP A 84 18.10 -3.07 -2.39
CA ASP A 84 18.16 -1.61 -2.37
C ASP A 84 17.18 -1.02 -3.42
N PRO A 85 16.37 -0.02 -3.03
CA PRO A 85 15.42 0.60 -3.95
C PRO A 85 16.15 1.47 -4.98
N PRO A 86 15.76 1.40 -6.27
CA PRO A 86 16.13 2.43 -7.24
C PRO A 86 15.37 3.74 -6.93
N LEU A 87 15.55 4.74 -7.79
CA LEU A 87 14.72 5.95 -7.74
C LEU A 87 13.23 5.59 -7.87
N VAL A 88 12.38 6.30 -7.12
CA VAL A 88 10.93 6.18 -7.22
C VAL A 88 10.50 6.60 -8.62
N GLY A 89 9.70 5.76 -9.28
CA GLY A 89 9.14 6.05 -10.59
C GLY A 89 7.76 6.70 -10.51
N ALA A 90 6.92 6.26 -9.57
CA ALA A 90 5.56 6.78 -9.42
C ALA A 90 4.99 6.52 -8.01
N VAL A 91 3.96 7.30 -7.66
CA VAL A 91 3.03 6.99 -6.56
C VAL A 91 1.68 6.66 -7.19
N ILE A 92 1.08 5.55 -6.78
CA ILE A 92 -0.18 5.04 -7.30
C ILE A 92 -1.20 5.04 -6.18
N LEU A 93 -2.33 5.69 -6.40
CA LEU A 93 -3.51 5.61 -5.53
C LEU A 93 -4.47 4.59 -6.13
N TYR A 94 -4.95 3.66 -5.32
CA TYR A 94 -5.72 2.52 -5.81
C TYR A 94 -6.82 2.10 -4.82
N ILE A 95 -7.93 1.64 -5.36
CA ILE A 95 -9.04 1.00 -4.64
C ILE A 95 -9.24 -0.37 -5.29
N ASN A 96 -9.50 -1.38 -4.47
CA ASN A 96 -9.79 -2.73 -4.93
C ASN A 96 -11.16 -3.13 -4.38
N SER A 97 -12.18 -3.14 -5.24
CA SER A 97 -13.57 -3.47 -4.88
C SER A 97 -14.22 -4.45 -5.85
N GLN A 98 -13.42 -5.17 -6.65
CA GLN A 98 -13.98 -6.03 -7.70
C GLN A 98 -14.52 -7.38 -7.19
N TYR A 99 -14.16 -7.83 -5.99
CA TYR A 99 -14.46 -9.20 -5.57
C TYR A 99 -15.80 -9.34 -4.85
N THR A 100 -16.20 -8.37 -4.03
CA THR A 100 -17.43 -8.49 -3.23
C THR A 100 -18.67 -7.83 -3.86
N LYS A 101 -18.54 -7.21 -5.05
CA LYS A 101 -19.57 -6.36 -5.68
C LYS A 101 -19.98 -5.17 -4.80
N SER A 102 -19.20 -4.84 -3.77
CA SER A 102 -19.40 -3.63 -2.98
C SER A 102 -18.82 -2.41 -3.69
N SER A 103 -19.19 -1.24 -3.21
CA SER A 103 -18.51 0.02 -3.52
C SER A 103 -17.54 0.38 -2.39
N ALA A 104 -16.54 1.18 -2.72
CA ALA A 104 -15.63 1.77 -1.75
C ALA A 104 -15.22 3.16 -2.22
N ASP A 105 -15.07 4.06 -1.25
CA ASP A 105 -14.55 5.40 -1.42
C ASP A 105 -13.45 5.67 -0.40
N ILE A 106 -12.49 6.51 -0.79
CA ILE A 106 -11.46 7.02 0.10
C ILE A 106 -11.00 8.39 -0.38
N SER A 107 -10.68 9.27 0.57
CA SER A 107 -10.08 10.58 0.32
C SER A 107 -8.63 10.59 0.77
N TYR A 108 -7.77 11.22 -0.02
CA TYR A 108 -6.36 11.44 0.31
C TYR A 108 -6.06 12.95 0.30
N ALA A 109 -5.19 13.37 1.22
CA ALA A 109 -4.70 14.75 1.28
C ALA A 109 -3.20 14.74 1.61
N GLU A 110 -2.50 15.79 1.19
CA GLU A 110 -1.11 16.11 1.61
C GLU A 110 -0.08 14.97 1.44
N ILE A 111 -0.16 14.24 0.32
CA ILE A 111 0.82 13.20 0.01
C ILE A 111 2.15 13.86 -0.38
N SER A 112 3.21 13.60 0.39
CA SER A 112 4.55 14.13 0.13
C SER A 112 5.65 13.17 0.58
N PHE A 113 6.83 13.32 -0.03
CA PHE A 113 8.07 12.72 0.47
C PHE A 113 8.85 13.74 1.29
N SER A 114 9.44 13.29 2.38
CA SER A 114 10.29 14.11 3.25
C SER A 114 11.48 13.29 3.76
N THR A 115 12.63 13.95 3.93
CA THR A 115 13.83 13.36 4.55
C THR A 115 13.76 13.34 6.08
N ARG A 116 12.72 13.96 6.66
CA ARG A 116 12.43 13.95 8.10
C ARG A 116 11.05 13.32 8.33
N PRO A 117 10.85 12.59 9.43
CA PRO A 117 9.52 12.16 9.82
C PRO A 117 8.59 13.36 9.91
N MET A 118 7.44 13.27 9.24
CA MET A 118 6.42 14.30 9.38
C MET A 118 5.73 14.14 10.73
N LYS A 119 5.51 15.25 11.43
CA LYS A 119 4.73 15.25 12.67
C LYS A 119 3.24 15.28 12.32
N PRO A 120 2.38 14.57 13.06
CA PRO A 120 0.93 14.70 12.94
C PRO A 120 0.46 16.12 13.21
#